data_AF-A0A7S1RTC4-F1
#
_entry.id   AF-A0A7S1RTC4-F1
#
_cell.length_a   1.000
_cell.length_b   1.000
_cell.length_c   1.000
_cell.angle_alpha   90.00
_cell.angle_beta   90.00
_cell.angle_gamma   90.00
#
_symmetry.space_group_name_H-M   'P 1'
#
loop_
_entity.id
_entity.type
_entity.pdbx_description
1 polymer ?
#
loop_
_entity_poly.entity_id
_entity_poly.type
_entity_poly.pdbx_seq_one_letter_code
_entity_poly.pdbx_strand_id
1 'polypeptide(L)'
;FKSGEVYKSLTVPIIDSDRWNTTLEFKMVLTGPHQCELGRYLYISRVKVIDKDCFPTNRFSEEIAKYGPGNLIANGVSDIELLIEYFKLNYSFDGMNWKTWATLIIDVLGNLYYLLTIYLLKYVADDVLGPNSTAPLLAPGNRELSLVFVGALYLVPYGLLNLLDLWKAQLEVGECSRAVLQENIFRRFMNYDEESRSRVLGSEMGLVMVQDVNDIVDSGYMKMFEVTKNFGRFAVSTYFILGENPDAVGPLAISAFAILAFITVNYRKNVMVNEEVSDMQAAMVEVVQETNQKY
;
A
#
# COMPACT_ATOMS: atom_id res chain seq x y z
N PHE A 1 -38.55 24.25 -25.28
CA PHE A 1 -39.84 23.83 -24.71
C PHE A 1 -40.90 24.01 -25.79
N LYS A 2 -41.92 23.15 -25.86
CA LYS A 2 -43.11 23.39 -26.68
C LYS A 2 -43.96 24.50 -26.06
N SER A 3 -44.82 25.13 -26.85
CA SER A 3 -45.73 26.15 -26.32
C SER A 3 -46.60 25.57 -25.21
N GLY A 4 -46.55 26.16 -24.01
CA GLY A 4 -47.24 25.68 -22.81
C GLY A 4 -46.53 24.57 -22.02
N GLU A 5 -45.35 24.10 -22.44
CA GLU A 5 -44.58 23.09 -21.72
C GLU A 5 -43.78 23.73 -20.57
N VAL A 6 -44.13 23.37 -19.32
CA VAL A 6 -43.51 23.93 -18.10
C VAL A 6 -42.37 23.04 -17.58
N TYR A 7 -42.43 21.73 -17.85
CA TYR A 7 -41.46 20.74 -17.37
C TYR A 7 -40.98 19.88 -18.52
N LYS A 8 -39.68 19.58 -18.54
CA LYS A 8 -39.07 18.64 -19.47
C LYS A 8 -38.00 17.83 -18.75
N SER A 9 -38.14 16.50 -18.79
CA SER A 9 -37.18 15.59 -18.19
C SER A 9 -35.98 15.38 -19.11
N LEU A 10 -34.78 15.39 -18.54
CA LEU A 10 -33.53 15.06 -19.21
C LEU A 10 -32.99 13.77 -18.57
N THR A 11 -32.70 12.78 -19.40
CA THR A 11 -32.04 11.55 -18.95
C THR A 11 -30.55 11.71 -19.16
N VAL A 12 -29.78 11.63 -18.08
CA VAL A 12 -28.32 11.61 -18.15
C VAL A 12 -27.85 10.18 -17.92
N PRO A 13 -27.17 9.56 -18.89
CA PRO A 13 -26.58 8.25 -18.67
C PRO A 13 -25.43 8.40 -17.67
N ILE A 14 -25.44 7.56 -16.63
CA ILE A 14 -24.31 7.41 -15.72
C ILE A 14 -23.37 6.38 -16.34
N ILE A 15 -22.08 6.72 -16.44
CA ILE A 15 -21.06 5.76 -16.84
C ILE A 15 -20.70 4.98 -15.59
N ASP A 16 -20.99 3.69 -15.61
CA ASP A 16 -20.65 2.79 -14.51
C ASP A 16 -19.13 2.61 -14.45
N SER A 17 -18.59 2.59 -13.24
CA SER A 17 -17.15 2.49 -12.98
C SER A 17 -16.93 1.76 -11.68
N ASP A 18 -16.30 0.59 -11.73
CA ASP A 18 -15.95 -0.24 -10.57
C ASP A 18 -14.86 0.39 -9.67
N ARG A 19 -14.52 1.66 -9.88
CA ARG A 19 -13.55 2.40 -9.06
C ARG A 19 -14.27 2.87 -7.81
N TRP A 20 -13.81 2.39 -6.65
CA TRP A 20 -14.31 2.85 -5.35
C TRP A 20 -14.14 4.37 -5.22
N ASN A 21 -15.24 5.11 -5.36
CA ASN A 21 -15.27 6.57 -5.33
C ASN A 21 -16.57 7.02 -4.69
N THR A 22 -16.47 7.35 -3.40
CA THR A 22 -17.60 7.28 -2.47
C THR A 22 -18.77 8.20 -2.79
N THR A 23 -18.57 9.23 -3.62
CA THR A 23 -19.64 10.04 -4.20
C THR A 23 -19.13 10.76 -5.44
N LEU A 24 -19.82 10.53 -6.56
CA LEU A 24 -19.64 11.32 -7.77
C LEU A 24 -20.64 12.47 -7.75
N GLU A 25 -20.13 13.68 -7.77
CA GLU A 25 -20.94 14.88 -7.83
C GLU A 25 -20.56 15.69 -9.06
N PHE A 26 -21.55 15.96 -9.90
CA PHE A 26 -21.38 16.80 -11.06
C PHE A 26 -22.49 17.84 -11.14
N LYS A 27 -22.18 18.97 -11.78
CA LYS A 27 -23.14 20.04 -12.02
C LYS A 27 -23.59 19.98 -13.47
N MET A 28 -24.89 19.86 -13.67
CA MET A 28 -25.50 20.13 -14.96
C MET A 28 -25.76 21.62 -15.07
N VAL A 29 -25.23 22.25 -16.11
CA VAL A 29 -25.46 23.66 -16.41
C VAL A 29 -26.14 23.76 -17.76
N LEU A 30 -27.38 24.27 -17.76
CA LEU A 30 -28.10 24.60 -18.97
C LEU A 30 -27.56 25.93 -19.51
N THR A 31 -27.13 25.92 -20.78
CA THR A 31 -26.60 27.10 -21.47
C THR A 31 -27.36 27.33 -22.78
N GLY A 32 -27.46 28.59 -23.22
CA GLY A 32 -28.09 28.96 -24.50
C GLY A 32 -29.59 28.63 -24.59
N PRO A 33 -30.44 29.16 -23.69
CA PRO A 33 -31.88 28.93 -23.79
C PRO A 33 -32.45 29.51 -25.10
N HIS A 34 -33.16 28.68 -25.87
CA HIS A 34 -33.87 29.11 -27.08
C HIS A 34 -35.38 29.05 -26.85
N GLN A 35 -36.06 30.18 -27.03
CA GLN A 35 -37.52 30.32 -26.90
C GLN A 35 -38.05 29.92 -25.51
N CYS A 36 -37.24 30.08 -24.47
CA CYS A 36 -37.66 29.91 -23.08
C CYS A 36 -36.83 30.82 -22.18
N GLU A 37 -37.38 31.14 -21.00
CA GLU A 37 -36.66 31.86 -19.95
C GLU A 37 -36.41 30.88 -18.80
N LEU A 38 -35.13 30.74 -18.40
CA LEU A 38 -34.75 29.94 -17.24
C LEU A 38 -34.76 30.85 -16.01
N GLY A 39 -35.40 30.42 -14.92
CA GLY A 39 -35.33 31.15 -13.65
C GLY A 39 -33.90 31.27 -13.14
N ARG A 40 -33.64 32.30 -12.31
CA ARG A 40 -32.31 32.70 -11.81
C ARG A 40 -31.45 31.58 -11.20
N TYR A 41 -32.07 30.48 -10.74
CA TYR A 41 -31.38 29.32 -10.17
C TYR A 41 -31.70 28.00 -10.89
N LEU A 42 -32.56 28.01 -11.91
CA LEU A 42 -33.03 26.80 -12.59
C LEU A 42 -32.11 26.35 -13.74
N TYR A 43 -31.06 27.11 -14.03
CA TYR A 43 -30.07 26.77 -15.04
C TYR A 43 -28.97 25.85 -14.51
N ILE A 44 -28.88 25.63 -13.19
CA ILE A 44 -27.90 24.72 -12.56
C ILE A 44 -28.63 23.67 -11.73
N SER A 45 -28.26 22.41 -11.94
CA SER A 45 -28.67 21.31 -11.07
C SER A 45 -27.44 20.51 -10.65
N ARG A 46 -27.33 20.19 -9.35
CA ARG A 46 -26.25 19.37 -8.81
C ARG A 46 -26.76 17.94 -8.70
N VAL A 47 -26.12 17.03 -9.43
CA VAL A 47 -26.45 15.61 -9.40
C VAL A 47 -25.45 14.95 -8.47
N LYS A 48 -25.98 14.29 -7.44
CA LYS A 48 -25.22 13.44 -6.53
C LYS A 48 -25.53 11.99 -6.87
N VAL A 49 -24.52 11.24 -7.26
CA VAL A 49 -24.62 9.79 -7.43
C VAL A 49 -24.12 9.16 -6.14
N ILE A 50 -25.00 8.41 -5.48
CA ILE A 50 -24.65 7.63 -4.29
C ILE A 50 -23.99 6.36 -4.79
N ASP A 51 -22.70 6.24 -4.52
CA ASP A 51 -21.94 5.03 -4.79
C ASP A 51 -22.40 3.91 -3.84
N LYS A 52 -22.67 2.73 -4.41
CA LYS A 52 -23.05 1.52 -3.67
C LYS A 52 -21.87 0.56 -3.52
N ASP A 53 -20.70 0.93 -4.02
CA ASP A 53 -19.54 0.08 -4.03
C ASP A 53 -18.99 -0.16 -2.61
N CYS A 54 -18.51 -1.39 -2.43
CA CYS A 54 -17.89 -1.83 -1.19
C CYS A 54 -16.39 -1.56 -1.21
N PHE A 55 -15.87 -1.13 -0.06
CA PHE A 55 -14.43 -1.07 0.15
C PHE A 55 -13.89 -2.47 0.49
N PRO A 56 -12.70 -2.88 0.00
CA PRO A 56 -11.84 -2.18 -0.97
C PRO A 56 -12.29 -2.36 -2.43
N THR A 57 -13.00 -3.46 -2.72
CA THR A 57 -13.58 -3.78 -4.03
C THR A 57 -14.94 -4.47 -3.85
N ASN A 58 -15.75 -4.50 -4.91
CA ASN A 58 -17.06 -5.18 -4.92
C ASN A 58 -16.99 -6.70 -4.81
N ARG A 59 -15.79 -7.30 -4.75
CA ARG A 59 -15.63 -8.77 -4.67
C ARG A 59 -16.35 -9.37 -3.46
N PHE A 60 -16.33 -8.68 -2.33
CA PHE A 60 -16.90 -9.16 -1.07
C PHE A 60 -18.24 -8.51 -0.71
N SER A 61 -18.94 -7.91 -1.69
CA SER A 61 -20.17 -7.17 -1.41
C SER A 61 -21.27 -8.04 -0.81
N GLU A 62 -21.37 -9.31 -1.25
CA GLU A 62 -22.37 -10.25 -0.76
C GLU A 62 -22.07 -10.67 0.70
N GLU A 63 -20.81 -10.95 1.00
CA GLU A 63 -20.35 -11.32 2.34
C GLU A 63 -20.48 -10.15 3.32
N ILE A 64 -20.14 -8.93 2.88
CA ILE A 64 -20.33 -7.71 3.67
C ILE A 64 -21.82 -7.49 3.97
N ALA A 65 -22.69 -7.67 2.98
CA ALA A 65 -24.14 -7.54 3.18
C ALA A 65 -24.70 -8.61 4.12
N LYS A 66 -24.12 -9.82 4.12
CA LYS A 66 -24.61 -10.95 4.92
C LYS A 66 -24.10 -10.94 6.36
N TYR A 67 -22.82 -10.65 6.58
CA TYR A 67 -22.15 -10.79 7.88
C TYR A 67 -21.83 -9.46 8.55
N GLY A 68 -21.83 -8.37 7.78
CA GLY A 68 -21.35 -7.06 8.21
C GLY A 68 -19.83 -6.91 8.01
N PRO A 69 -19.35 -5.68 7.80
CA PRO A 69 -17.94 -5.40 7.46
C PRO A 69 -16.96 -5.84 8.56
N GLY A 70 -17.36 -5.78 9.83
CA GLY A 70 -16.51 -6.17 10.97
C GLY A 70 -16.40 -7.68 11.22
N ASN A 71 -17.24 -8.51 10.59
CA ASN A 71 -17.30 -9.95 10.87
C ASN A 71 -16.80 -10.83 9.72
N LEU A 72 -16.18 -10.25 8.68
CA LEU A 72 -15.75 -11.00 7.49
C LEU A 72 -14.75 -12.12 7.84
N ILE A 73 -13.75 -11.79 8.66
CA ILE A 73 -12.68 -12.71 9.07
C ILE A 73 -13.26 -13.85 9.92
N ALA A 74 -14.14 -13.52 10.86
CA ALA A 74 -14.83 -14.50 11.71
C ALA A 74 -15.72 -15.47 10.91
N ASN A 75 -16.17 -15.06 9.71
CA ASN A 75 -17.00 -15.87 8.81
C ASN A 75 -16.21 -16.54 7.68
N GLY A 76 -14.88 -16.58 7.76
CA GLY A 76 -14.03 -17.39 6.89
C GLY A 76 -13.45 -16.67 5.67
N VAL A 77 -13.60 -15.35 5.57
CA VAL A 77 -12.87 -14.56 4.56
C VAL A 77 -11.40 -14.45 4.99
N SER A 78 -10.46 -14.69 4.07
CA SER A 78 -9.04 -14.67 4.39
C SER A 78 -8.49 -13.25 4.47
N ASP A 79 -7.72 -12.96 5.53
CA ASP A 79 -7.00 -11.68 5.73
C ASP A 79 -6.14 -11.31 4.52
N ILE A 80 -5.48 -12.30 3.91
CA ILE A 80 -4.60 -12.12 2.76
C ILE A 80 -5.42 -11.70 1.53
N GLU A 81 -6.63 -12.22 1.36
CA GLU A 81 -7.48 -11.84 0.23
C GLU A 81 -7.96 -10.40 0.37
N LEU A 82 -8.35 -9.96 1.57
CA LEU A 82 -8.68 -8.56 1.85
C LEU A 82 -7.50 -7.64 1.55
N LEU A 83 -6.30 -8.04 1.97
CA LEU A 83 -5.08 -7.31 1.64
C LEU A 83 -4.87 -7.25 0.12
N ILE A 84 -4.98 -8.37 -0.60
CA ILE A 84 -4.81 -8.38 -2.07
C ILE A 84 -5.83 -7.46 -2.77
N GLU A 85 -7.09 -7.44 -2.34
CA GLU A 85 -8.09 -6.52 -2.89
C GLU A 85 -7.74 -5.06 -2.59
N TYR A 86 -7.20 -4.77 -1.41
CA TYR A 86 -6.68 -3.44 -1.10
C TYR A 86 -5.46 -3.05 -1.96
N PHE A 87 -4.58 -4.01 -2.29
CA PHE A 87 -3.51 -3.77 -3.27
C PHE A 87 -4.09 -3.42 -4.64
N LYS A 88 -5.06 -4.19 -5.13
CA LYS A 88 -5.73 -3.91 -6.42
C LYS A 88 -6.35 -2.52 -6.43
N LEU A 89 -6.99 -2.10 -5.34
CA LEU A 89 -7.53 -0.75 -5.20
C LEU A 89 -6.43 0.30 -5.37
N ASN A 90 -5.29 0.14 -4.69
CA ASN A 90 -4.16 1.07 -4.84
C ASN A 90 -3.61 1.13 -6.28
N TYR A 91 -3.51 -0.01 -6.96
CA TYR A 91 -3.14 -0.07 -8.39
C TYR A 91 -4.19 0.55 -9.32
N SER A 92 -5.44 0.72 -8.88
CA SER A 92 -6.46 1.39 -9.69
C SER A 92 -6.28 2.91 -9.75
N PHE A 93 -5.50 3.49 -8.83
CA PHE A 93 -5.28 4.93 -8.76
C PHE A 93 -4.37 5.43 -9.88
N ASP A 94 -4.73 6.58 -10.45
CA ASP A 94 -4.04 7.14 -11.59
C ASP A 94 -2.58 7.51 -11.21
N GLY A 95 -1.62 6.99 -11.97
CA GLY A 95 -0.20 7.21 -11.72
C GLY A 95 0.43 6.35 -10.61
N MET A 96 -0.34 5.55 -9.87
CA MET A 96 0.23 4.67 -8.83
C MET A 96 1.04 3.52 -9.43
N ASN A 97 0.58 2.97 -10.56
CA ASN A 97 1.16 1.77 -11.18
C ASN A 97 2.66 1.89 -11.46
N TRP A 98 3.07 2.97 -12.12
CA TRP A 98 4.48 3.15 -12.47
C TRP A 98 5.34 3.41 -11.23
N LYS A 99 4.81 4.13 -10.22
CA LYS A 99 5.52 4.42 -8.96
C LYS A 99 5.76 3.14 -8.17
N THR A 100 4.76 2.27 -8.12
CA THR A 100 4.84 0.96 -7.47
C THR A 100 5.87 0.06 -8.16
N TRP A 101 5.85 -0.01 -9.50
CA TRP A 101 6.86 -0.76 -10.25
C TRP A 101 8.26 -0.20 -10.09
N ALA A 102 8.43 1.11 -10.14
CA ALA A 102 9.73 1.77 -9.91
C ALA A 102 10.28 1.44 -8.51
N THR A 103 9.41 1.47 -7.50
CA THR A 103 9.74 1.10 -6.12
C THR A 103 10.23 -0.34 -6.01
N LEU A 104 9.51 -1.28 -6.64
CA LEU A 104 9.89 -2.70 -6.66
C LEU A 104 11.21 -2.95 -7.38
N ILE A 105 11.44 -2.29 -8.53
CA ILE A 105 12.69 -2.43 -9.29
C ILE A 105 13.89 -1.97 -8.46
N ILE A 106 13.77 -0.86 -7.74
CA ILE A 106 14.85 -0.36 -6.87
C ILE A 106 15.13 -1.35 -5.73
N ASP A 107 14.09 -1.93 -5.14
CA ASP A 107 14.28 -2.97 -4.11
C ASP A 107 14.96 -4.23 -4.65
N VAL A 108 14.62 -4.65 -5.88
CA VAL A 108 15.29 -5.76 -6.57
C VAL A 108 16.75 -5.43 -6.89
N LEU A 109 17.06 -4.20 -7.32
CA LEU A 109 18.45 -3.75 -7.54
C LEU A 109 19.26 -3.77 -6.23
N GLY A 110 18.64 -3.39 -5.11
CA GLY A 110 19.24 -3.52 -3.79
C GLY A 110 19.59 -4.97 -3.44
N ASN A 111 18.74 -5.93 -3.84
CA ASN A 111 19.00 -7.36 -3.65
C ASN A 111 20.10 -7.88 -4.58
N LEU A 112 20.18 -7.37 -5.81
CA LEU A 112 21.26 -7.70 -6.75
C LEU A 112 22.61 -7.18 -6.25
N TYR A 113 22.66 -5.96 -5.70
CA TYR A 113 23.89 -5.43 -5.08
C TYR A 113 24.33 -6.22 -3.86
N TYR A 114 23.37 -6.71 -3.07
CA TYR A 114 23.67 -7.63 -1.97
C TYR A 114 24.32 -8.92 -2.48
N LEU A 115 23.80 -9.52 -3.56
CA LEU A 115 24.43 -10.68 -4.21
C LEU A 115 25.85 -10.36 -4.72
N LEU A 116 25.99 -9.23 -5.41
CA LEU A 116 27.30 -8.75 -5.90
C LEU A 116 28.29 -8.61 -4.73
N THR A 117 27.86 -8.05 -3.61
CA THR A 117 28.69 -7.87 -2.41
C THR A 117 29.20 -9.21 -1.88
N ILE A 118 28.34 -10.23 -1.81
CA ILE A 118 28.74 -11.57 -1.37
C ILE A 118 29.78 -12.16 -2.33
N TYR A 119 29.56 -12.07 -3.65
CA TYR A 119 30.52 -12.58 -4.63
C TYR A 119 31.85 -11.84 -4.59
N LEU A 120 31.84 -10.51 -4.44
CA LEU A 120 33.07 -9.73 -4.33
C LEU A 120 33.84 -10.07 -3.05
N LEU A 121 33.14 -10.26 -1.92
CA LEU A 121 33.77 -10.64 -0.67
C LEU A 121 34.42 -12.02 -0.77
N LYS A 122 33.74 -12.99 -1.39
CA LYS A 122 34.30 -14.32 -1.68
C LYS A 122 35.54 -14.21 -2.58
N TYR A 123 35.44 -13.48 -3.69
CA TYR A 123 36.54 -13.28 -4.63
C TYR A 123 37.78 -12.66 -3.97
N VAL A 124 37.59 -11.66 -3.12
CA VAL A 124 38.70 -11.03 -2.39
C VAL A 124 39.34 -12.02 -1.41
N ALA A 125 38.53 -12.79 -0.68
CA ALA A 125 39.03 -13.77 0.28
C ALA A 125 39.80 -14.91 -0.39
N ASP A 126 39.21 -15.53 -1.42
CA ASP A 126 39.72 -16.77 -2.01
C ASP A 126 40.77 -16.50 -3.11
N ASP A 127 40.51 -15.57 -4.03
CA ASP A 127 41.35 -15.40 -5.22
C ASP A 127 42.41 -14.30 -5.05
N VAL A 128 42.13 -13.24 -4.27
CA VAL A 128 43.06 -12.10 -4.11
C VAL A 128 43.99 -12.27 -2.91
N LEU A 129 43.44 -12.67 -1.76
CA LEU A 129 44.19 -12.88 -0.52
C LEU A 129 44.60 -14.34 -0.30
N GLY A 130 43.92 -15.29 -0.94
CA GLY A 130 44.17 -16.71 -0.79
C GLY A 130 45.49 -17.18 -1.41
N PRO A 131 46.05 -18.30 -0.91
CA PRO A 131 47.34 -18.84 -1.38
C PRO A 131 47.26 -19.47 -2.78
N ASN A 132 46.07 -19.90 -3.21
CA ASN A 132 45.83 -20.57 -4.49
C ASN A 132 44.72 -19.84 -5.26
N SER A 133 45.06 -18.90 -6.13
CA SER A 133 44.08 -18.24 -7.00
C SER A 133 43.54 -19.24 -8.03
N THR A 134 42.25 -19.56 -7.94
CA THR A 134 41.57 -20.46 -8.87
C THR A 134 41.00 -19.73 -10.09
N ALA A 135 40.67 -18.45 -9.95
CA ALA A 135 40.15 -17.61 -11.03
C ALA A 135 41.22 -16.68 -11.63
N PRO A 136 41.09 -16.27 -12.91
CA PRO A 136 41.94 -15.24 -13.48
C PRO A 136 41.71 -13.91 -12.73
N LEU A 137 42.80 -13.25 -12.34
CA LEU A 137 42.76 -11.92 -11.76
C LEU A 137 42.08 -10.94 -12.74
N LEU A 138 41.13 -10.13 -12.25
CA LEU A 138 40.41 -9.13 -13.05
C LEU A 138 41.35 -8.17 -13.78
N ALA A 139 42.51 -7.85 -13.17
CA ALA A 139 43.64 -7.24 -13.85
C ALA A 139 44.79 -8.27 -13.95
N PRO A 140 45.17 -8.72 -15.15
CA PRO A 140 46.23 -9.71 -15.30
C PRO A 140 47.57 -9.15 -14.78
N GLY A 141 48.14 -9.83 -13.77
CA GLY A 141 49.49 -9.59 -13.28
C GLY A 141 49.65 -8.58 -12.14
N ASN A 142 48.59 -7.87 -11.71
CA ASN A 142 48.69 -6.93 -10.58
C ASN A 142 47.53 -7.09 -9.57
N ARG A 143 47.89 -7.54 -8.36
CA ARG A 143 46.96 -7.74 -7.24
C ARG A 143 46.41 -6.41 -6.70
N GLU A 144 47.25 -5.37 -6.64
CA GLU A 144 46.85 -4.06 -6.14
C GLU A 144 45.81 -3.42 -7.06
N LEU A 145 46.00 -3.50 -8.37
CA LEU A 145 45.02 -3.01 -9.34
C LEU A 145 43.71 -3.79 -9.26
N SER A 146 43.77 -5.11 -9.13
CA SER A 146 42.57 -5.94 -8.96
C SER A 146 41.76 -5.56 -7.71
N LEU A 147 42.44 -5.25 -6.59
CA LEU A 147 41.80 -4.75 -5.37
C LEU A 147 41.13 -3.39 -5.58
N VAL A 148 41.78 -2.46 -6.28
CA VAL A 148 41.20 -1.15 -6.60
C VAL A 148 39.95 -1.30 -7.46
N PHE A 149 39.97 -2.18 -8.46
CA PHE A 149 38.80 -2.47 -9.29
C PHE A 149 37.64 -3.07 -8.49
N VAL A 150 37.91 -4.03 -7.61
CA VAL A 150 36.89 -4.61 -6.73
C VAL A 150 36.32 -3.56 -5.77
N GLY A 151 37.18 -2.71 -5.20
CA GLY A 151 36.76 -1.59 -4.36
C GLY A 151 35.87 -0.59 -5.10
N ALA A 152 36.20 -0.26 -6.36
CA ALA A 152 35.36 0.57 -7.21
C ALA A 152 34.02 -0.10 -7.54
N LEU A 153 34.01 -1.41 -7.85
CA LEU A 153 32.81 -2.19 -8.13
C LEU A 153 31.92 -2.39 -6.91
N TYR A 154 32.47 -2.25 -5.70
CA TYR A 154 31.70 -2.19 -4.47
C TYR A 154 31.10 -0.78 -4.24
N LEU A 155 31.92 0.27 -4.34
CA LEU A 155 31.54 1.62 -3.96
C LEU A 155 30.62 2.32 -4.96
N VAL A 156 30.82 2.12 -6.26
CA VAL A 156 30.03 2.79 -7.31
C VAL A 156 28.56 2.35 -7.30
N PRO A 157 28.23 1.03 -7.30
CA PRO A 157 26.85 0.60 -7.22
C PRO A 157 26.18 0.99 -5.90
N TYR A 158 26.93 1.03 -4.80
CA TYR A 158 26.43 1.53 -3.52
C TYR A 158 26.00 3.00 -3.63
N GLY A 159 26.85 3.85 -4.20
CA GLY A 159 26.53 5.26 -4.43
C GLY A 159 25.29 5.43 -5.32
N LEU A 160 25.21 4.68 -6.42
CA LEU A 160 24.06 4.70 -7.31
C LEU A 160 22.77 4.26 -6.61
N LEU A 161 22.82 3.19 -5.80
CA LEU A 161 21.66 2.72 -5.04
C LEU A 161 21.17 3.75 -4.03
N ASN A 162 22.07 4.44 -3.33
CA ASN A 162 21.67 5.51 -2.41
C ASN A 162 20.96 6.66 -3.17
N LEU A 163 21.43 7.02 -4.35
CA LEU A 163 20.75 8.01 -5.19
C LEU A 163 19.37 7.53 -5.65
N LEU A 164 19.25 6.26 -6.01
CA LEU A 164 17.96 5.65 -6.37
C LEU A 164 17.02 5.56 -5.17
N ASP A 165 17.51 5.28 -3.96
CA ASP A 165 16.71 5.28 -2.74
C ASP A 165 16.21 6.69 -2.39
N LEU A 166 17.04 7.72 -2.59
CA LEU A 166 16.61 9.13 -2.48
C LEU A 166 15.53 9.48 -3.50
N TRP A 167 15.68 9.04 -4.74
CA TRP A 167 14.67 9.24 -5.77
C TRP A 167 13.37 8.46 -5.47
N LYS A 168 13.49 7.22 -4.96
CA LYS A 168 12.36 6.40 -4.51
C LYS A 168 11.58 7.11 -3.41
N ALA A 169 12.28 7.75 -2.46
CA ALA A 169 11.62 8.53 -1.40
C ALA A 169 10.75 9.67 -1.96
N GLN A 170 11.12 10.25 -3.10
CA GLN A 170 10.33 11.28 -3.79
C GLN A 170 9.13 10.75 -4.58
N LEU A 171 8.96 9.44 -4.73
CA LEU A 171 7.80 8.88 -5.42
C LEU A 171 6.51 9.03 -4.61
N GLU A 172 6.62 9.26 -3.29
CA GLU A 172 5.49 9.61 -2.40
C GLU A 172 4.31 8.62 -2.50
N VAL A 173 4.62 7.34 -2.70
CA VAL A 173 3.63 6.27 -2.90
C VAL A 173 2.64 6.20 -1.74
N GLY A 174 3.15 6.21 -0.50
CA GLY A 174 2.32 6.19 0.71
C GLY A 174 1.49 7.46 0.86
N GLU A 175 2.03 8.63 0.55
CA GLU A 175 1.28 9.89 0.64
C GLU A 175 0.13 9.96 -0.38
N CYS A 176 0.38 9.54 -1.63
CA CYS A 176 -0.66 9.49 -2.65
C CYS A 176 -1.82 8.55 -2.24
N SER A 177 -1.49 7.36 -1.72
CA SER A 177 -2.49 6.39 -1.26
C SER A 177 -3.32 6.95 -0.09
N ARG A 178 -2.64 7.54 0.90
CA ARG A 178 -3.30 8.17 2.06
C ARG A 178 -4.21 9.32 1.65
N ALA A 179 -3.74 10.22 0.79
CA ALA A 179 -4.52 11.36 0.34
C ALA A 179 -5.82 10.92 -0.35
N VAL A 180 -5.72 9.93 -1.25
CA VAL A 180 -6.90 9.38 -1.94
C VAL A 180 -7.85 8.69 -0.97
N LEU A 181 -7.34 7.92 -0.01
CA LEU A 181 -8.18 7.24 0.97
C LEU A 181 -8.87 8.24 1.93
N GLN A 182 -8.12 9.21 2.46
CA GLN A 182 -8.66 10.28 3.31
C GLN A 182 -9.73 11.10 2.58
N GLU A 183 -9.49 11.49 1.33
CA GLU A 183 -10.46 12.24 0.52
C GLU A 183 -11.75 11.43 0.35
N ASN A 184 -11.64 10.15 -0.03
CA ASN A 184 -12.80 9.30 -0.25
C ASN A 184 -13.59 9.05 1.04
N ILE A 185 -12.92 8.76 2.16
CA ILE A 185 -13.59 8.56 3.45
C ILE A 185 -14.28 9.87 3.87
N PHE A 186 -13.59 11.01 3.78
CA PHE A 186 -14.17 12.33 4.09
C PHE A 186 -15.43 12.61 3.27
N ARG A 187 -15.34 12.38 1.97
CA ARG A 187 -16.44 12.63 1.04
C ARG A 187 -17.63 11.72 1.34
N ARG A 188 -17.40 10.48 1.76
CA ARG A 188 -18.44 9.55 2.21
C ARG A 188 -19.14 10.06 3.46
N PHE A 189 -18.35 10.45 4.47
CA PHE A 189 -18.86 10.97 5.74
C PHE A 189 -19.75 12.22 5.55
N MET A 190 -19.33 13.14 4.69
CA MET A 190 -20.11 14.34 4.37
C MET A 190 -21.45 14.05 3.68
N ASN A 191 -21.61 12.88 3.07
CA ASN A 191 -22.83 12.45 2.40
C ASN A 191 -23.63 11.39 3.18
N TYR A 192 -23.30 11.13 4.44
CA TYR A 192 -24.12 10.30 5.32
C TYR A 192 -25.54 10.87 5.47
N ASP A 193 -26.52 9.97 5.52
CA ASP A 193 -27.89 10.29 5.91
C ASP A 193 -27.96 10.57 7.43
N GLU A 194 -29.10 11.06 7.90
CA GLU A 194 -29.28 11.45 9.30
C GLU A 194 -29.13 10.24 10.24
N GLU A 195 -29.61 9.07 9.81
CA GLU A 195 -29.45 7.82 10.55
C GLU A 195 -27.98 7.41 10.68
N SER A 196 -27.20 7.38 9.60
CA SER A 196 -25.78 7.02 9.64
C SER A 196 -24.95 8.08 10.38
N ARG A 197 -25.26 9.37 10.22
CA ARG A 197 -24.59 10.45 10.93
C ARG A 197 -24.85 10.41 12.44
N SER A 198 -26.00 9.91 12.88
CA SER A 198 -26.27 9.71 14.30
C SER A 198 -25.50 8.55 14.92
N ARG A 199 -25.03 7.60 14.10
CA ARG A 199 -24.29 6.41 14.53
C ARG A 199 -22.77 6.59 14.50
N VAL A 200 -22.26 7.51 13.69
CA VAL A 200 -20.82 7.76 13.54
C VAL A 200 -20.47 9.11 14.15
N LEU A 201 -19.64 9.10 15.18
CA LEU A 201 -19.20 10.33 15.83
C LEU A 201 -18.17 11.05 14.95
N GLY A 202 -18.23 12.39 14.93
CA GLY A 202 -17.24 13.19 14.20
C GLY A 202 -15.81 13.00 14.71
N SER A 203 -15.66 12.58 15.97
CA SER A 203 -14.37 12.24 16.59
C SER A 203 -13.78 10.95 16.05
N GLU A 204 -14.58 9.90 15.91
CA GLU A 204 -14.19 8.62 15.29
C GLU A 204 -13.70 8.85 13.87
N MET A 205 -14.38 9.73 13.12
CA MET A 205 -13.95 10.10 11.78
C MET A 205 -12.57 10.75 11.76
N GLY A 206 -12.29 11.63 12.71
CA GLY A 206 -10.96 12.23 12.88
C GLY A 206 -9.89 11.19 13.19
N LEU A 207 -10.22 10.20 14.04
CA LEU A 207 -9.34 9.10 14.38
C LEU A 207 -9.02 8.23 13.16
N VAL A 208 -10.04 7.83 12.40
CA VAL A 208 -9.91 7.03 11.17
C VAL A 208 -8.97 7.72 10.18
N MET A 209 -9.13 9.03 9.97
CA MET A 209 -8.30 9.79 9.03
C MET A 209 -6.83 9.89 9.45
N VAL A 210 -6.57 10.03 10.75
CA VAL A 210 -5.23 10.32 11.29
C VAL A 210 -4.49 9.06 11.70
N GLN A 211 -5.17 8.01 12.13
CA GLN A 211 -4.57 6.78 12.60
C GLN A 211 -4.81 5.64 11.61
N ASP A 212 -6.05 5.25 11.38
CA ASP A 212 -6.36 4.04 10.61
C ASP A 212 -5.90 4.10 9.16
N VAL A 213 -6.09 5.25 8.50
CA VAL A 213 -5.59 5.45 7.13
C VAL A 213 -4.05 5.37 7.08
N ASN A 214 -3.37 5.95 8.07
CA ASN A 214 -1.91 5.86 8.14
C ASN A 214 -1.48 4.40 8.37
N ASP A 215 -2.14 3.68 9.28
CA ASP A 215 -1.79 2.29 9.58
C ASP A 215 -2.04 1.36 8.39
N ILE A 216 -3.19 1.46 7.73
CA ILE A 216 -3.51 0.65 6.55
C ILE A 216 -2.52 0.91 5.40
N VAL A 217 -2.10 2.16 5.19
CA VAL A 217 -1.16 2.49 4.11
C VAL A 217 0.28 2.15 4.49
N ASP A 218 0.77 2.60 5.64
CA ASP A 218 2.18 2.47 6.03
C ASP A 218 2.48 1.04 6.55
N SER A 219 1.65 0.52 7.45
CA SER A 219 1.79 -0.83 8.01
C SER A 219 1.22 -1.92 7.09
N GLY A 220 0.29 -1.58 6.20
CA GLY A 220 -0.27 -2.50 5.20
C GLY A 220 0.44 -2.42 3.86
N TYR A 221 0.08 -1.44 3.03
CA TYR A 221 0.55 -1.36 1.63
C TYR A 221 2.08 -1.20 1.52
N MET A 222 2.65 -0.24 2.23
CA MET A 222 4.09 0.07 2.16
C MET A 222 4.94 -1.06 2.75
N LYS A 223 4.47 -1.69 3.82
CA LYS A 223 5.18 -2.81 4.46
C LYS A 223 5.37 -4.01 3.54
N MET A 224 4.45 -4.25 2.60
CA MET A 224 4.62 -5.35 1.64
C MET A 224 5.79 -5.15 0.66
N PHE A 225 6.17 -3.90 0.36
CA PHE A 225 7.41 -3.65 -0.39
C PHE A 225 8.63 -4.09 0.42
N GLU A 226 8.63 -3.80 1.72
CA GLU A 226 9.70 -4.21 2.62
C GLU A 226 9.75 -5.75 2.77
N VAL A 227 8.59 -6.40 2.88
CA VAL A 227 8.49 -7.87 2.89
C VAL A 227 9.05 -8.45 1.59
N THR A 228 8.69 -7.89 0.44
CA THR A 228 9.18 -8.33 -0.87
C THR A 228 10.70 -8.16 -0.99
N LYS A 229 11.23 -7.01 -0.53
CA LYS A 229 12.67 -6.74 -0.47
C LYS A 229 13.40 -7.78 0.38
N ASN A 230 12.94 -8.00 1.60
CA ASN A 230 13.53 -8.96 2.53
C ASN A 230 13.45 -10.40 2.02
N PHE A 231 12.32 -10.77 1.40
CA PHE A 231 12.17 -12.06 0.74
C PHE A 231 13.20 -12.26 -0.37
N GLY A 232 13.45 -11.25 -1.20
CA GLY A 232 14.49 -11.31 -2.21
C GLY A 232 15.90 -11.48 -1.62
N ARG A 233 16.23 -10.76 -0.54
CA ARG A 233 17.51 -10.98 0.19
C ARG A 233 17.65 -12.40 0.73
N PHE A 234 16.56 -12.93 1.28
CA PHE A 234 16.52 -14.30 1.78
C PHE A 234 16.73 -15.33 0.66
N ALA A 235 16.05 -15.15 -0.48
CA ALA A 235 16.19 -16.02 -1.65
C ALA A 235 17.62 -16.01 -2.20
N VAL A 236 18.21 -14.81 -2.34
CA VAL A 236 19.60 -14.62 -2.79
C VAL A 236 20.60 -15.27 -1.83
N SER A 237 20.44 -15.06 -0.52
CA SER A 237 21.32 -15.66 0.50
C SER A 237 21.23 -17.18 0.48
N THR A 238 20.00 -17.72 0.40
CA THR A 238 19.75 -19.16 0.34
C THR A 238 20.37 -19.76 -0.91
N TYR A 239 20.19 -19.12 -2.07
CA TYR A 239 20.80 -19.55 -3.34
C TYR A 239 22.33 -19.63 -3.23
N PHE A 240 22.98 -18.60 -2.66
CA PHE A 240 24.43 -18.57 -2.50
C PHE A 240 24.94 -19.67 -1.56
N ILE A 241 24.30 -19.84 -0.39
CA ILE A 241 24.69 -20.86 0.61
C ILE A 241 24.60 -22.26 0.02
N LEU A 242 23.51 -22.56 -0.68
CA LEU A 242 23.28 -23.85 -1.31
C LEU A 242 24.25 -24.12 -2.48
N GLY A 243 24.61 -23.08 -3.21
CA GLY A 243 25.59 -23.18 -4.31
C GLY A 243 27.00 -23.46 -3.82
N GLU A 244 27.38 -22.94 -2.65
CA GLU A 244 28.73 -23.08 -2.11
C GLU A 244 28.93 -24.37 -1.31
N ASN A 245 27.98 -24.69 -0.43
CA ASN A 245 28.08 -25.84 0.47
C ASN A 245 26.76 -26.61 0.51
N PRO A 246 26.63 -27.74 -0.23
CA PRO A 246 25.41 -28.54 -0.21
C PRO A 246 25.12 -29.15 1.18
N ASP A 247 26.13 -29.28 2.03
CA ASP A 247 25.98 -29.76 3.42
C ASP A 247 25.30 -28.73 4.35
N ALA A 248 25.22 -27.46 3.95
CA ALA A 248 24.57 -26.39 4.73
C ALA A 248 23.02 -26.41 4.62
N VAL A 249 22.45 -27.28 3.79
CA VAL A 249 20.99 -27.46 3.64
C VAL A 249 20.32 -27.78 4.97
N GLY A 250 20.93 -28.65 5.78
CA GLY A 250 20.37 -29.12 7.05
C GLY A 250 20.12 -27.99 8.06
N PRO A 251 21.15 -27.23 8.45
CA PRO A 251 20.99 -26.07 9.34
C PRO A 251 19.98 -25.03 8.81
N LEU A 252 19.97 -24.78 7.50
CA LEU A 252 19.06 -23.81 6.88
C LEU A 252 17.60 -24.26 7.00
N ALA A 253 17.31 -25.53 6.74
CA ALA A 253 15.98 -26.11 6.92
C ALA A 253 15.53 -26.04 8.39
N ILE A 254 16.41 -26.37 9.34
CA ILE A 254 16.10 -26.29 10.78
C ILE A 254 15.75 -24.84 11.18
N SER A 255 16.55 -23.87 10.71
CA SER A 255 16.30 -22.45 11.02
C SER A 255 14.96 -21.96 10.46
N ALA A 256 14.60 -22.35 9.22
CA ALA A 256 13.33 -22.00 8.60
C ALA A 256 12.13 -22.61 9.37
N PHE A 257 12.24 -23.87 9.77
CA PHE A 257 11.22 -24.52 10.60
C PHE A 257 11.07 -23.86 11.97
N ALA A 258 12.17 -23.51 12.62
CA ALA A 258 12.14 -22.83 13.92
C ALA A 258 11.46 -21.45 13.81
N ILE A 259 11.75 -20.69 12.75
CA ILE A 259 11.10 -19.39 12.49
C ILE A 259 9.60 -19.57 12.23
N LEU A 260 9.20 -20.53 11.40
CA LEU A 260 7.78 -20.79 11.12
C LEU A 260 7.02 -21.24 12.38
N ALA A 261 7.61 -22.12 13.18
CA ALA A 261 7.04 -22.52 14.46
C ALA A 261 6.90 -21.34 15.42
N PHE A 262 7.93 -20.47 15.50
CA PHE A 262 7.88 -19.27 16.31
C PHE A 262 6.78 -18.29 15.85
N ILE A 263 6.66 -18.06 14.55
CA ILE A 263 5.63 -17.17 13.99
C ILE A 263 4.25 -17.72 14.28
N THR A 264 3.99 -19.00 14.00
CA THR A 264 2.65 -19.61 14.21
C THR A 264 2.22 -19.60 15.67
N VAL A 265 3.15 -19.81 16.61
CA VAL A 265 2.86 -19.73 18.05
C VAL A 265 2.59 -18.30 18.50
N ASN A 266 3.37 -17.32 18.03
CA ASN A 266 3.27 -15.95 18.50
C ASN A 266 2.25 -15.09 17.74
N TYR A 267 1.83 -15.51 16.55
CA TYR A 267 0.92 -14.72 15.70
C TYR A 267 -0.38 -14.37 16.43
N ARG A 268 -1.08 -15.38 16.98
CA ARG A 268 -2.35 -15.17 17.68
C ARG A 268 -2.20 -14.25 18.89
N LYS A 269 -1.11 -14.42 19.64
CA LYS A 269 -0.84 -13.58 20.82
C LYS A 269 -0.60 -12.13 20.43
N ASN A 270 0.16 -11.89 19.37
CA ASN A 270 0.45 -10.53 18.90
C ASN A 270 -0.80 -9.82 18.35
N VAL A 271 -1.66 -10.53 17.62
CA VAL A 271 -2.91 -9.96 17.10
C VAL A 271 -3.81 -9.50 18.24
N MET A 272 -4.06 -10.38 19.23
CA MET A 272 -4.89 -10.02 20.39
C MET A 272 -4.36 -8.83 21.17
N VAL A 273 -3.03 -8.76 21.40
CA VAL A 273 -2.42 -7.64 22.13
C VAL A 273 -2.55 -6.33 21.35
N ASN A 274 -2.42 -6.35 20.03
CA ASN A 274 -2.59 -5.16 19.21
C ASN A 274 -4.03 -4.66 19.21
N GLU A 275 -5.02 -5.56 19.13
CA GLU A 275 -6.44 -5.21 19.24
C GLU A 275 -6.75 -4.56 20.60
N GLU A 276 -6.28 -5.15 21.71
CA GLU A 276 -6.49 -4.61 23.05
C GLU A 276 -5.86 -3.21 23.22
N VAL A 277 -4.67 -2.98 22.67
CA VAL A 277 -4.01 -1.67 22.71
C VAL A 277 -4.79 -0.64 21.89
N SER A 278 -5.34 -1.02 20.74
CA SER A 278 -6.16 -0.14 19.90
C SER A 278 -7.45 0.30 20.61
N ASP A 279 -8.17 -0.66 21.22
CA ASP A 279 -9.41 -0.37 21.96
C ASP A 279 -9.15 0.57 23.16
N MET A 280 -8.04 0.35 23.89
CA MET A 280 -7.65 1.23 24.98
C MET A 280 -7.31 2.64 24.52
N GLN A 281 -6.65 2.78 23.35
CA GLN A 281 -6.34 4.10 22.78
C GLN A 281 -7.61 4.85 22.37
N ALA A 282 -8.57 4.17 21.75
CA ALA A 282 -9.86 4.76 21.39
C ALA A 282 -10.61 5.28 22.62
N ALA A 283 -10.72 4.46 23.67
CA ALA A 283 -11.36 4.85 24.92
C ALA A 283 -10.66 6.04 25.60
N MET A 284 -9.33 6.10 25.57
CA MET A 284 -8.57 7.21 26.14
C MET A 284 -8.83 8.53 25.38
N VAL A 285 -8.90 8.48 24.05
CA VAL A 285 -9.19 9.67 23.21
C VAL A 285 -10.60 10.21 23.49
N GLU A 286 -11.58 9.31 23.65
CA GLU A 286 -12.96 9.68 24.00
C GLU A 286 -13.02 10.43 25.34
N VAL A 287 -12.38 9.91 26.38
CA VAL A 287 -12.33 10.56 27.71
C VAL A 287 -11.68 11.94 27.64
N VAL A 288 -10.61 12.10 26.86
CA VAL A 288 -9.94 13.39 26.66
C VAL A 288 -10.86 14.39 25.97
N GLN A 289 -11.62 13.97 24.97
CA GLN A 289 -12.57 14.84 24.27
C GLN A 289 -13.75 15.24 25.14
N GLU A 290 -14.34 14.31 25.89
CA GLU A 290 -15.41 14.64 26.84
C GLU A 290 -14.95 15.64 27.90
N THR A 291 -13.71 15.48 28.38
CA THR A 291 -13.13 16.39 29.37
C THR A 291 -12.93 17.78 28.75
N ASN A 292 -12.41 17.86 27.52
CA ASN A 292 -12.21 19.12 26.81
C ASN A 292 -13.53 19.83 26.43
N GLN A 293 -14.65 19.12 26.30
CA GLN A 293 -15.96 19.73 26.05
C GLN A 293 -16.64 20.24 27.33
N LYS A 294 -16.25 19.73 28.51
CA LYS A 294 -16.81 20.13 29.81
C LYS A 294 -16.14 21.37 30.41
N TYR A 295 -14.99 21.80 29.88
CA TYR A 295 -14.24 22.99 30.29
C TYR A 295 -14.23 24.04 29.18
#